data_AF-A0A2V7WA18-F1
#
_entry.id   AF-A0A2V7WA18-F1
#
_cell.length_a   1.000
_cell.length_b   1.000
_cell.length_c   1.000
_cell.angle_alpha   90.00
_cell.angle_beta   90.00
_cell.angle_gamma   90.00
#
_symmetry.space_group_name_H-M   'P 1'
#
loop_
_entity.id
_entity.type
_entity.pdbx_description
1 polymer ?
#
loop_
_entity_poly.entity_id
_entity_poly.type
_entity_poly.pdbx_seq_one_letter_code
_entity_poly.pdbx_strand_id
1 'polypeptide(L)' 'MTTDELQKLYRYNDWSNQRFFEAAASIPATDLNATRACSHGSLLGTLRHIVFAEWLWLS' A
#
# COMPACT_ATOMS: atom_id res chain seq x y z
N MET A 1 -22.75 -5.86 -2.24
CA MET A 1 -21.87 -5.14 -1.32
C MET A 1 -22.74 -4.42 -0.30
N THR A 2 -22.81 -4.93 0.91
CA THR A 2 -23.48 -4.29 2.06
C THR A 2 -22.52 -3.32 2.76
N THR A 3 -23.05 -2.49 3.64
CA THR A 3 -22.23 -1.61 4.49
C THR A 3 -21.25 -2.40 5.35
N ASP A 4 -21.66 -3.54 5.89
CA ASP A 4 -20.80 -4.39 6.73
C ASP A 4 -19.63 -5.01 5.93
N GLU A 5 -19.90 -5.42 4.68
CA GLU A 5 -18.88 -5.91 3.75
C GLU A 5 -17.85 -4.82 3.45
N LEU A 6 -18.30 -3.59 3.19
CA LEU A 6 -17.41 -2.44 2.97
C LEU A 6 -16.56 -2.14 4.20
N GLN A 7 -17.16 -2.04 5.39
CA GLN A 7 -16.43 -1.77 6.62
C GLN A 7 -15.38 -2.86 6.93
N LYS A 8 -15.68 -4.12 6.61
CA LYS A 8 -14.71 -5.21 6.75
C LYS A 8 -13.50 -5.02 5.83
N LEU A 9 -13.72 -4.59 4.58
CA LEU A 9 -12.65 -4.29 3.64
C LEU A 9 -11.78 -3.11 4.10
N TYR A 10 -12.38 -2.04 4.63
CA TYR A 10 -11.61 -0.91 5.19
C TYR A 10 -10.75 -1.32 6.39
N ARG A 11 -11.31 -2.08 7.35
CA ARG A 11 -10.52 -2.62 8.48
C ARG A 11 -9.37 -3.53 8.02
N TYR A 12 -9.61 -4.33 6.97
CA TYR A 12 -8.57 -5.15 6.38
C TYR A 12 -7.50 -4.29 5.71
N ASN A 13 -7.88 -3.23 5.00
CA ASN A 13 -6.95 -2.30 4.36
C ASN A 13 -6.04 -1.63 5.40
N ASP A 14 -6.61 -1.12 6.50
CA ASP A 14 -5.84 -0.52 7.60
C ASP A 14 -4.81 -1.50 8.18
N TRP A 15 -5.23 -2.73 8.49
CA TRP A 15 -4.35 -3.78 8.99
C TRP A 15 -3.26 -4.14 7.98
N SER A 16 -3.60 -4.23 6.69
CA SER A 16 -2.66 -4.57 5.62
C SER A 16 -1.63 -3.46 5.41
N ASN A 17 -2.07 -2.20 5.41
CA ASN A 17 -1.20 -1.02 5.28
C ASN A 17 -0.14 -0.99 6.38
N GLN A 18 -0.52 -1.21 7.64
CA GLN A 18 0.43 -1.26 8.76
C GLN A 18 1.53 -2.30 8.53
N ARG A 19 1.17 -3.52 8.13
CA ARG A 19 2.14 -4.58 7.85
C ARG A 19 3.07 -4.26 6.68
N PHE A 20 2.53 -3.64 5.62
CA PHE A 20 3.36 -3.22 4.49
C PHE A 20 4.35 -2.14 4.89
N PHE A 21 3.94 -1.15 5.70
CA PHE A 21 4.84 -0.10 6.16
C PHE A 21 5.89 -0.62 7.14
N GLU A 22 5.53 -1.52 8.06
CA GLU A 22 6.49 -2.20 8.95
C GLU A 22 7.54 -2.97 8.14
N ALA A 23 7.12 -3.74 7.15
CA ALA A 23 8.04 -4.46 6.27
C ALA A 23 8.92 -3.49 5.46
N ALA A 24 8.34 -2.45 4.87
CA ALA A 24 9.06 -1.45 4.09
C ALA A 24 10.10 -0.71 4.94
N ALA A 25 9.81 -0.40 6.21
CA ALA A 25 10.73 0.27 7.12
C ALA A 25 12.01 -0.54 7.40
N SER A 26 11.97 -1.86 7.25
CA SER A 26 13.15 -2.74 7.41
C SER A 26 14.06 -2.79 6.18
N ILE A 27 13.64 -2.23 5.04
CA ILE A 27 14.36 -2.31 3.76
C ILE A 27 15.15 -1.01 3.53
N PRO A 28 16.44 -1.09 3.13
CA PRO A 28 17.19 0.10 2.75
C PRO A 28 16.48 0.91 1.66
N ALA A 29 16.54 2.24 1.75
CA ALA A 29 15.86 3.13 0.79
C ALA A 29 16.28 2.89 -0.67
N THR A 30 17.55 2.52 -0.89
CA THR A 30 18.08 2.14 -2.21
C THR A 30 17.36 0.91 -2.78
N ASP A 31 17.08 -0.09 -1.94
CA ASP A 31 16.47 -1.35 -2.35
C ASP A 31 14.96 -1.23 -2.53
N LEU A 32 14.32 -0.36 -1.74
CA LEU A 32 12.92 0.03 -1.92
C LEU A 32 12.69 0.71 -3.27
N ASN A 33 13.64 1.56 -3.70
CA ASN A 33 13.53 2.32 -4.94
C ASN A 33 14.17 1.63 -6.15
N ALA A 34 14.85 0.51 -5.96
CA ALA A 34 15.47 -0.25 -7.04
C ALA A 34 14.44 -0.74 -8.06
N THR A 35 14.85 -0.76 -9.35
CA THR A 35 14.02 -1.26 -10.45
C THR A 35 13.69 -2.74 -10.25
N ARG A 36 12.39 -3.06 -10.26
CA ARG A 36 11.86 -4.42 -10.11
C ARG A 36 10.69 -4.63 -11.07
N ALA A 37 10.39 -5.90 -11.36
CA ALA A 37 9.23 -6.31 -12.14
C ALA A 37 7.92 -6.18 -11.33
N CYS A 38 7.65 -4.98 -10.82
CA CYS A 38 6.42 -4.59 -10.13
C CYS A 38 5.66 -3.59 -11.01
N SER A 39 4.35 -3.50 -10.86
CA SER A 39 3.48 -2.67 -11.71
C SER A 39 3.89 -1.19 -11.79
N HIS A 40 4.62 -0.67 -10.80
CA HIS A 40 5.08 0.71 -10.72
C HIS A 40 6.62 0.84 -10.65
N GLY A 41 7.34 -0.10 -11.26
CA GLY A 41 8.79 -0.04 -11.46
C GLY A 41 9.66 -0.26 -10.23
N SER A 42 9.13 -0.06 -9.01
CA SER A 42 9.80 -0.38 -7.74
C SER A 42 8.80 -0.75 -6.65
N LEU A 43 9.30 -1.24 -5.51
CA LEU A 43 8.46 -1.47 -4.32
C LEU A 43 7.88 -0.15 -3.81
N LEU A 44 8.72 0.88 -3.70
CA LEU A 44 8.29 2.21 -3.29
C LEU A 44 7.25 2.81 -4.25
N GLY A 45 7.45 2.66 -5.57
CA GLY A 45 6.49 3.11 -6.57
C GLY A 45 5.12 2.44 -6.41
N THR A 46 5.12 1.14 -6.11
CA THR A 46 3.89 0.36 -5.93
C THR A 46 3.16 0.75 -4.64
N LEU A 47 3.88 0.89 -3.52
CA LEU A 47 3.32 1.36 -2.25
C LEU A 47 2.75 2.77 -2.37
N ARG A 48 3.48 3.69 -3.04
CA ARG A 48 3.01 5.05 -3.29
C ARG A 48 1.71 5.05 -4.09
N HIS A 49 1.60 4.22 -5.13
CA HIS A 49 0.39 4.12 -5.93
C HIS A 49 -0.82 3.71 -5.09
N ILE A 50 -0.68 2.67 -4.25
CA ILE A 50 -1.78 2.16 -3.41
C ILE A 50 -2.27 3.23 -2.44
N VAL A 51 -1.35 3.85 -1.69
CA VAL A 51 -1.69 4.85 -0.66
C VAL A 51 -2.25 6.13 -1.31
N PHE A 52 -1.70 6.54 -2.45
CA PHE A 52 -2.20 7.69 -3.20
C PHE A 52 -3.61 7.43 -3.74
N ALA A 53 -3.90 6.22 -4.23
CA ALA A 53 -5.25 5.87 -4.67
C ALA A 53 -6.25 5.94 -3.51
N GLU A 54 -5.91 5.39 -2.34
CA GLU A 54 -6.75 5.50 -1.14
C GLU A 54 -7.02 6.97 -0.78
N TRP A 55 -6.00 7.81 -0.74
CA TRP A 55 -6.17 9.24 -0.47
C TRP A 55 -7.01 9.96 -1.54
N LEU A 56 -6.80 9.65 -2.82
CA LEU A 56 -7.51 10.28 -3.94
C LEU A 56 -9.02 9.95 -3.95
N TRP A 57 -9.40 8.73 -3.59
CA TRP A 57 -10.80 8.30 -3.63
C TRP A 57 -11.56 8.58 -2.33
N LEU A 58 -10.85 8.83 -1.23
CA LEU A 58 -11.43 9.18 0.08
C LEU A 58 -11.41 10.69 0.38
N SER A 59 -10.90 11.52 -0.54
CA SER A 59 -10.90 12.99 -0.43
C SER A 59 -12.21 13.63 -0.88
#